data_AF-A0A1I8MMF5-F1
#
_entry.id   AF-A0A1I8MMF5-F1
#
_cell.length_a   1.000
_cell.length_b   1.000
_cell.length_c   1.000
_cell.angle_alpha   90.00
_cell.angle_beta   90.00
_cell.angle_gamma   90.00
#
_symmetry.space_group_name_H-M   'P 1'
#
loop_
_entity.id
_entity.type
_entity.pdbx_description
1 polymer ?
#
loop_
_entity_poly.entity_id
_entity_poly.type
_entity_poly.pdbx_seq_one_letter_code
_entity_poly.pdbx_strand_id
1 'polypeptide(L)'
;MKAIKTTDILAPRPVHPRAIRNHGLFESTFLRQHMVIDERWSMGALIDEFQGMADLLSKRMIFKRLENRASRKGLLKSARRLRLQCRDGRTKLQNVLFGDNVLCVRNFLINHKDMQRLYEKMPVHMVVDNINQRTFVMRKERDRLTHRLRQLKSEYELKIVQKGEIENRIKYQNEFVLDEELQMRDFEKNIENSNTRLRAIKAVNATYRKIIEVLRHDGIFYEPILRSLCEDINDQASFIKHILYLGTPAIAKFKQLGMEYRQMEDKSRKSAQIKLENLTSFNESDAKPGQPKGPKPPELVVNMAKHYTRETKSMLSLQHELESIEAVIKQIKEATLCSKATEIFPRIKTQVEINFKLIKQNELGHMQTDYLAFKERVAAEQQSILLNNYFEEEERRLKNIKDLEEQIKLEDAKEVQTLAHMKNRAAVFVILRYALWNISDIVRHVGRPPRVHKIQYPTPYLKLPLLKYEMLTMYAVPPELFEEDTKTILQNAERKLKTLMEAYEKLLPSQRTRKTIPFDSAELTEDYHQKYLASMELEDLAETSKPLPEDEDVLEDAKISHNIPNRKQLKAQSAKLVEELSKREE
;
A
#
# COMPACT_ATOMS: atom_id res chain seq x y z
N MET A 1 -16.34 0.27 123.49
CA MET A 1 -15.30 -0.72 123.13
C MET A 1 -15.62 -1.35 121.78
N LYS A 2 -14.80 -1.07 120.75
CA LYS A 2 -14.55 -1.97 119.60
C LYS A 2 -13.06 -1.77 119.31
N ALA A 3 -12.28 -2.85 119.29
CA ALA A 3 -10.83 -2.74 119.25
C ALA A 3 -10.38 -2.10 117.94
N ILE A 4 -9.75 -0.92 118.04
CA ILE A 4 -8.98 -0.36 116.94
C ILE A 4 -7.80 -1.32 116.75
N LYS A 5 -7.87 -2.16 115.72
CA LYS A 5 -6.72 -2.95 115.30
C LYS A 5 -5.66 -1.95 114.85
N THR A 6 -4.58 -1.84 115.62
CA THR A 6 -3.34 -1.19 115.19
C THR A 6 -2.78 -2.01 114.05
N THR A 7 -3.17 -1.68 112.82
CA THR A 7 -2.60 -2.25 111.60
C THR A 7 -1.16 -1.77 111.50
N ASP A 8 -0.22 -2.72 111.49
CA ASP A 8 1.18 -2.41 111.22
C ASP A 8 1.30 -1.64 109.90
N ILE A 9 1.95 -0.48 109.96
CA ILE A 9 2.10 0.45 108.83
C ILE A 9 3.03 -0.14 107.73
N LEU A 10 3.59 -1.34 107.95
CA LEU A 10 4.47 -2.06 107.03
C LEU A 10 3.81 -3.22 106.21
N ALA A 11 2.51 -3.50 106.33
CA ALA A 11 1.89 -4.70 105.73
C ALA A 11 1.20 -4.51 104.33
N PRO A 12 1.47 -5.35 103.29
CA PRO A 12 0.90 -5.26 101.90
C PRO A 12 -0.42 -6.07 101.58
N ARG A 13 -0.93 -6.09 100.30
CA ARG A 13 -2.32 -6.45 99.81
C ARG A 13 -2.45 -7.63 98.73
N PRO A 14 -3.67 -8.20 98.34
CA PRO A 14 -3.91 -9.41 97.41
C PRO A 14 -4.90 -9.34 96.11
N VAL A 15 -4.99 -10.30 95.08
CA VAL A 15 -5.60 -10.22 93.63
C VAL A 15 -6.21 -11.53 92.85
N HIS A 16 -7.02 -11.54 91.69
CA HIS A 16 -7.78 -12.69 90.92
C HIS A 16 -8.18 -12.63 89.30
N PRO A 17 -8.68 -13.70 88.51
CA PRO A 17 -8.88 -13.85 86.97
C PRO A 17 -10.27 -14.36 86.20
N ARG A 18 -10.35 -14.78 84.85
CA ARG A 18 -11.60 -15.01 83.90
C ARG A 18 -11.65 -16.08 82.65
N ALA A 19 -12.69 -16.17 81.69
CA ALA A 19 -13.01 -17.28 80.62
C ALA A 19 -13.85 -17.03 79.22
N ILE A 20 -14.26 -18.07 78.39
CA ILE A 20 -14.68 -18.11 76.89
C ILE A 20 -16.17 -18.48 76.48
N ARG A 21 -16.80 -17.92 75.39
CA ARG A 21 -18.11 -18.39 74.76
C ARG A 21 -18.44 -18.09 73.25
N ASN A 22 -17.48 -17.85 72.33
CA ASN A 22 -17.79 -17.20 71.03
C ASN A 22 -17.40 -18.01 69.75
N HIS A 23 -18.23 -18.93 69.25
CA HIS A 23 -18.04 -19.56 67.91
C HIS A 23 -19.31 -20.21 67.32
N GLY A 24 -19.48 -20.25 65.99
CA GLY A 24 -20.63 -20.85 65.29
C GLY A 24 -20.31 -21.31 63.86
N LEU A 25 -20.92 -22.41 63.37
CA LEU A 25 -20.45 -23.12 62.15
C LEU A 25 -21.46 -24.10 61.49
N PHE A 26 -22.77 -23.83 61.47
CA PHE A 26 -23.75 -24.77 60.87
C PHE A 26 -24.93 -24.08 60.16
N GLU A 27 -25.07 -24.23 58.83
CA GLU A 27 -26.38 -24.30 58.13
C GLU A 27 -26.29 -24.83 56.68
N SER A 28 -27.45 -25.08 56.05
CA SER A 28 -27.64 -26.10 54.99
C SER A 28 -28.45 -25.65 53.76
N THR A 29 -28.19 -26.29 52.60
CA THR A 29 -28.99 -26.23 51.35
C THR A 29 -28.82 -27.55 50.57
N PHE A 30 -29.81 -28.04 49.78
CA PHE A 30 -29.65 -28.87 48.54
C PHE A 30 -30.93 -29.58 47.99
N LEU A 31 -30.93 -29.91 46.66
CA LEU A 31 -31.75 -30.91 45.86
C LEU A 31 -33.23 -30.58 45.46
N ARG A 32 -33.90 -31.17 44.44
CA ARG A 32 -33.66 -31.53 42.98
C ARG A 32 -34.93 -32.26 42.38
N GLN A 33 -34.93 -32.65 41.07
CA GLN A 33 -35.80 -33.70 40.38
C GLN A 33 -37.20 -33.29 39.82
N HIS A 34 -37.91 -33.89 38.80
CA HIS A 34 -37.64 -34.71 37.55
C HIS A 34 -38.94 -34.84 36.63
N MET A 35 -38.94 -35.57 35.47
CA MET A 35 -40.05 -35.76 34.45
C MET A 35 -40.22 -37.23 33.94
N VAL A 36 -41.24 -37.58 33.07
CA VAL A 36 -41.27 -38.55 31.89
C VAL A 36 -42.72 -38.94 31.35
N ILE A 37 -42.88 -39.70 30.22
CA ILE A 37 -44.07 -40.00 29.33
C ILE A 37 -44.19 -41.53 28.92
N ASP A 38 -45.28 -42.05 28.29
CA ASP A 38 -45.51 -43.48 27.82
C ASP A 38 -46.40 -43.69 26.52
N GLU A 39 -46.63 -44.96 26.03
CA GLU A 39 -47.05 -45.37 24.64
C GLU A 39 -48.10 -46.57 24.46
N ARG A 40 -48.79 -46.66 23.29
CA ARG A 40 -49.40 -47.86 22.56
C ARG A 40 -50.74 -48.58 22.93
N TRP A 41 -51.43 -49.14 21.90
CA TRP A 41 -52.68 -49.96 21.91
C TRP A 41 -52.60 -51.20 20.95
N SER A 42 -53.55 -52.17 21.01
CA SER A 42 -53.37 -53.55 20.46
C SER A 42 -54.53 -54.19 19.63
N MET A 43 -54.45 -55.53 19.43
CA MET A 43 -54.86 -56.35 18.27
C MET A 43 -56.37 -56.62 18.05
N GLY A 44 -57.28 -56.05 18.85
CA GLY A 44 -58.72 -56.30 18.71
C GLY A 44 -59.32 -55.88 17.35
N ALA A 45 -58.71 -54.87 16.71
CA ALA A 45 -59.18 -54.29 15.45
C ALA A 45 -59.06 -55.19 14.20
N LEU A 46 -58.46 -56.39 14.30
CA LEU A 46 -58.06 -57.21 13.15
C LEU A 46 -59.05 -58.32 12.77
N ILE A 47 -60.04 -58.62 13.61
CA ILE A 47 -61.00 -59.73 13.37
C ILE A 47 -62.26 -59.24 12.62
N ASP A 48 -62.77 -58.05 12.94
CA ASP A 48 -63.97 -57.47 12.29
C ASP A 48 -63.79 -57.28 10.77
N GLU A 49 -62.56 -56.97 10.32
CA GLU A 49 -62.21 -56.76 8.91
C GLU A 49 -62.47 -58.00 8.03
N PHE A 50 -62.28 -59.21 8.56
CA PHE A 50 -62.46 -60.44 7.76
C PHE A 50 -63.93 -60.80 7.55
N GLN A 51 -64.81 -60.47 8.51
CA GLN A 51 -66.26 -60.68 8.37
C GLN A 51 -66.84 -59.81 7.24
N GLY A 52 -66.36 -58.57 7.11
CA GLY A 52 -66.81 -57.62 6.09
C GLY A 52 -66.53 -58.06 4.64
N MET A 53 -65.46 -58.84 4.42
CA MET A 53 -65.05 -59.28 3.08
C MET A 53 -66.00 -60.31 2.43
N ALA A 54 -66.67 -61.15 3.21
CA ALA A 54 -67.63 -62.13 2.68
C ALA A 54 -68.89 -61.44 2.12
N ASP A 55 -69.38 -60.44 2.84
CA ASP A 55 -70.60 -59.69 2.53
C ASP A 55 -70.42 -58.75 1.32
N LEU A 56 -69.17 -58.38 1.02
CA LEU A 56 -68.79 -57.65 -0.19
C LEU A 56 -68.97 -58.49 -1.48
N LEU A 57 -68.73 -59.80 -1.42
CA LEU A 57 -68.79 -60.67 -2.60
C LEU A 57 -70.23 -60.95 -3.07
N SER A 58 -71.19 -61.08 -2.15
CA SER A 58 -72.61 -61.26 -2.50
C SER A 58 -73.17 -60.03 -3.20
N LYS A 59 -72.91 -58.83 -2.64
CA LYS A 59 -73.29 -57.53 -3.19
C LYS A 59 -72.71 -57.33 -4.61
N ARG A 60 -71.47 -57.76 -4.85
CA ARG A 60 -70.78 -57.66 -6.16
C ARG A 60 -71.55 -58.26 -7.33
N MET A 61 -72.28 -59.37 -7.14
CA MET A 61 -73.03 -60.02 -8.22
C MET A 61 -74.32 -59.28 -8.61
N ILE A 62 -74.93 -58.56 -7.66
CA ILE A 62 -76.05 -57.64 -7.92
C ILE A 62 -75.52 -56.39 -8.63
N PHE A 63 -74.41 -55.83 -8.12
CA PHE A 63 -73.73 -54.70 -8.75
C PHE A 63 -73.39 -54.98 -10.22
N LYS A 64 -72.82 -56.14 -10.57
CA LYS A 64 -72.47 -56.48 -11.96
C LYS A 64 -73.66 -56.47 -12.94
N ARG A 65 -74.87 -56.83 -12.49
CA ARG A 65 -76.10 -56.74 -13.31
C ARG A 65 -76.57 -55.29 -13.48
N LEU A 66 -76.50 -54.49 -12.41
CA LEU A 66 -76.82 -53.05 -12.47
C LEU A 66 -75.79 -52.30 -13.32
N GLU A 67 -74.51 -52.66 -13.21
CA GLU A 67 -73.37 -52.16 -13.97
C GLU A 67 -73.58 -52.39 -15.47
N ASN A 68 -73.91 -53.61 -15.92
CA ASN A 68 -74.19 -53.86 -17.34
C ASN A 68 -75.35 -52.99 -17.90
N ARG A 69 -76.40 -52.76 -17.10
CA ARG A 69 -77.52 -51.86 -17.46
C ARG A 69 -77.10 -50.39 -17.44
N ALA A 70 -76.25 -50.00 -16.50
CA ALA A 70 -75.66 -48.67 -16.39
C ALA A 70 -74.71 -48.39 -17.57
N SER A 71 -73.85 -49.34 -17.95
CA SER A 71 -72.93 -49.27 -19.09
C SER A 71 -73.68 -49.09 -20.40
N ARG A 72 -74.79 -49.83 -20.64
CA ARG A 72 -75.63 -49.60 -21.84
C ARG A 72 -76.27 -48.20 -21.86
N LYS A 73 -76.78 -47.71 -20.72
CA LYS A 73 -77.25 -46.32 -20.59
C LYS A 73 -76.11 -45.30 -20.74
N GLY A 74 -74.91 -45.64 -20.27
CA GLY A 74 -73.68 -44.87 -20.37
C GLY A 74 -73.21 -44.71 -21.80
N LEU A 75 -73.25 -45.78 -22.61
CA LEU A 75 -72.95 -45.77 -24.04
C LEU A 75 -73.97 -44.93 -24.84
N LEU A 76 -75.26 -44.99 -24.50
CA LEU A 76 -76.26 -44.12 -25.12
C LEU A 76 -76.09 -42.64 -24.72
N LYS A 77 -75.75 -42.37 -23.45
CA LYS A 77 -75.40 -41.02 -22.99
C LYS A 77 -74.10 -40.53 -23.63
N SER A 78 -73.08 -41.38 -23.79
CA SER A 78 -71.80 -41.00 -24.42
C SER A 78 -71.98 -40.75 -25.92
N ALA A 79 -72.79 -41.55 -26.63
CA ALA A 79 -73.12 -41.29 -28.03
C ALA A 79 -73.90 -39.99 -28.23
N ARG A 80 -74.88 -39.68 -27.37
CA ARG A 80 -75.57 -38.37 -27.38
C ARG A 80 -74.62 -37.23 -27.05
N ARG A 81 -73.75 -37.40 -26.05
CA ARG A 81 -72.71 -36.44 -25.67
C ARG A 81 -71.70 -36.19 -26.78
N LEU A 82 -71.26 -37.23 -27.50
CA LEU A 82 -70.36 -37.11 -28.65
C LEU A 82 -71.03 -36.34 -29.79
N ARG A 83 -72.30 -36.61 -30.11
CA ARG A 83 -73.06 -35.84 -31.10
C ARG A 83 -73.21 -34.36 -30.70
N LEU A 84 -73.47 -34.09 -29.43
CA LEU A 84 -73.47 -32.72 -28.88
C LEU A 84 -72.07 -32.09 -28.99
N GLN A 85 -71.00 -32.79 -28.57
CA GLN A 85 -69.62 -32.31 -28.70
C GLN A 85 -69.20 -32.03 -30.15
N CYS A 86 -69.67 -32.81 -31.14
CA CYS A 86 -69.44 -32.51 -32.55
C CYS A 86 -70.22 -31.27 -33.02
N ARG A 87 -71.45 -31.06 -32.52
CA ARG A 87 -72.25 -29.86 -32.82
C ARG A 87 -71.65 -28.62 -32.15
N ASP A 88 -71.31 -28.71 -30.87
CA ASP A 88 -70.66 -27.68 -30.07
C ASP A 88 -69.24 -27.37 -30.58
N GLY A 89 -68.54 -28.39 -31.09
CA GLY A 89 -67.25 -28.21 -31.75
C GLY A 89 -67.38 -27.43 -33.05
N ARG A 90 -68.41 -27.73 -33.87
CA ARG A 90 -68.72 -26.96 -35.08
C ARG A 90 -69.14 -25.53 -34.78
N THR A 91 -70.00 -25.29 -33.78
CA THR A 91 -70.39 -23.92 -33.41
C THR A 91 -69.22 -23.14 -32.80
N LYS A 92 -68.37 -23.76 -31.97
CA LYS A 92 -67.13 -23.14 -31.48
C LYS A 92 -66.18 -22.78 -32.63
N LEU A 93 -65.99 -23.68 -33.60
CA LEU A 93 -65.13 -23.43 -34.75
C LEU A 93 -65.69 -22.31 -35.64
N GLN A 94 -67.01 -22.27 -35.85
CA GLN A 94 -67.69 -21.17 -36.54
C GLN A 94 -67.57 -19.85 -35.80
N ASN A 95 -67.66 -19.84 -34.46
CA ASN A 95 -67.45 -18.65 -33.64
C ASN A 95 -65.99 -18.16 -33.66
N VAL A 96 -65.01 -19.06 -33.74
CA VAL A 96 -63.58 -18.70 -33.88
C VAL A 96 -63.30 -18.06 -35.23
N LEU A 97 -63.97 -18.49 -36.30
CA LEU A 97 -63.79 -17.94 -37.65
C LEU A 97 -64.59 -16.65 -37.91
N PHE A 98 -65.83 -16.56 -37.42
CA PHE A 98 -66.79 -15.50 -37.80
C PHE A 98 -67.60 -14.89 -36.64
N GLY A 99 -67.38 -15.31 -35.39
CA GLY A 99 -68.13 -14.80 -34.25
C GLY A 99 -67.60 -13.48 -33.69
N ASP A 100 -68.47 -12.74 -32.98
CA ASP A 100 -68.13 -11.52 -32.23
C ASP A 100 -67.22 -11.83 -31.03
N ASN A 101 -65.94 -12.05 -31.33
CA ASN A 101 -64.89 -12.32 -30.35
C ASN A 101 -64.66 -11.12 -29.39
N VAL A 102 -65.22 -9.95 -29.70
CA VAL A 102 -65.16 -8.70 -28.92
C VAL A 102 -65.42 -8.90 -27.43
N LEU A 103 -66.51 -9.60 -27.07
CA LEU A 103 -66.86 -9.85 -25.66
C LEU A 103 -65.89 -10.82 -24.97
N CYS A 104 -65.36 -11.80 -25.71
CA CYS A 104 -64.37 -12.74 -25.17
C CYS A 104 -63.02 -12.05 -24.95
N VAL A 105 -62.52 -11.29 -25.93
CA VAL A 105 -61.29 -10.49 -25.81
C VAL A 105 -61.42 -9.47 -24.69
N ARG A 106 -62.58 -8.81 -24.56
CA ARG A 106 -62.91 -7.93 -23.43
C ARG A 106 -62.83 -8.62 -22.08
N ASN A 107 -63.34 -9.84 -21.96
CA ASN A 107 -63.32 -10.60 -20.71
C ASN A 107 -61.93 -11.19 -20.39
N PHE A 108 -61.13 -11.58 -21.39
CA PHE A 108 -59.77 -12.06 -21.18
C PHE A 108 -58.77 -10.93 -20.85
N LEU A 109 -59.02 -9.70 -21.32
CA LEU A 109 -58.14 -8.54 -21.14
C LEU A 109 -58.66 -7.51 -20.12
N ILE A 110 -59.58 -7.88 -19.21
CA ILE A 110 -60.18 -6.98 -18.18
C ILE A 110 -59.13 -6.14 -17.44
N ASN A 111 -57.99 -6.76 -17.08
CA ASN A 111 -56.93 -6.11 -16.31
C ASN A 111 -56.05 -5.17 -17.16
N HIS A 112 -56.10 -5.28 -18.49
CA HIS A 112 -55.25 -4.55 -19.44
C HIS A 112 -56.11 -3.75 -20.43
N LYS A 113 -56.67 -2.63 -19.94
CA LYS A 113 -57.56 -1.73 -20.71
C LYS A 113 -56.92 -1.17 -21.99
N ASP A 114 -55.59 -1.06 -22.03
CA ASP A 114 -54.82 -0.66 -23.21
C ASP A 114 -54.84 -1.76 -24.29
N MET A 115 -54.53 -2.99 -23.91
CA MET A 115 -54.58 -4.17 -24.79
C MET A 115 -56.00 -4.46 -25.26
N GLN A 116 -56.98 -4.28 -24.38
CA GLN A 116 -58.39 -4.44 -24.70
C GLN A 116 -58.82 -3.53 -25.86
N ARG A 117 -58.45 -2.23 -25.81
CA ARG A 117 -58.76 -1.26 -26.87
C ARG A 117 -58.02 -1.56 -28.18
N LEU A 118 -56.76 -1.98 -28.09
CA LEU A 118 -55.93 -2.29 -29.26
C LEU A 118 -56.42 -3.54 -30.02
N TYR A 119 -56.98 -4.52 -29.30
CA TYR A 119 -57.32 -5.83 -29.83
C TYR A 119 -58.84 -6.08 -29.99
N GLU A 120 -59.68 -5.08 -29.67
CA GLU A 120 -61.14 -5.19 -29.63
C GLU A 120 -61.78 -5.79 -30.89
N LYS A 121 -61.21 -5.50 -32.07
CA LYS A 121 -61.74 -5.93 -33.39
C LYS A 121 -60.93 -7.07 -34.05
N MET A 122 -59.91 -7.61 -33.39
CA MET A 122 -59.09 -8.68 -33.97
C MET A 122 -59.55 -10.08 -33.51
N PRO A 123 -59.42 -11.11 -34.37
CA PRO A 123 -59.74 -12.48 -33.99
C PRO A 123 -58.71 -13.01 -32.99
N VAL A 124 -59.16 -13.87 -32.07
CA VAL A 124 -58.40 -14.27 -30.87
C VAL A 124 -57.01 -14.86 -31.20
N HIS A 125 -56.86 -15.59 -32.30
CA HIS A 125 -55.57 -16.16 -32.70
C HIS A 125 -54.53 -15.07 -33.03
N MET A 126 -54.90 -14.06 -33.83
CA MET A 126 -54.04 -12.92 -34.12
C MET A 126 -53.72 -12.10 -32.86
N VAL A 127 -54.65 -12.01 -31.91
CA VAL A 127 -54.42 -11.35 -30.61
C VAL A 127 -53.36 -12.10 -29.80
N VAL A 128 -53.42 -13.44 -29.75
CA VAL A 128 -52.40 -14.27 -29.10
C VAL A 128 -51.03 -14.09 -29.76
N ASP A 129 -50.96 -14.10 -31.08
CA ASP A 129 -49.68 -13.92 -31.80
C ASP A 129 -49.08 -12.52 -31.58
N ASN A 130 -49.89 -11.47 -31.61
CA ASN A 130 -49.45 -10.10 -31.31
C ASN A 130 -48.99 -9.96 -29.84
N ILE A 131 -49.68 -10.59 -28.89
CA ILE A 131 -49.25 -10.64 -27.48
C ILE A 131 -47.92 -11.39 -27.36
N ASN A 132 -47.77 -12.54 -28.01
CA ASN A 132 -46.53 -13.32 -28.02
C ASN A 132 -45.35 -12.52 -28.60
N GLN A 133 -45.55 -11.82 -29.72
CA GLN A 133 -44.56 -10.93 -30.33
C GLN A 133 -44.20 -9.76 -29.40
N ARG A 134 -45.19 -9.05 -28.82
CA ARG A 134 -44.95 -7.98 -27.85
C ARG A 134 -44.22 -8.49 -26.62
N THR A 135 -44.58 -9.66 -26.09
CA THR A 135 -43.90 -10.31 -24.96
C THR A 135 -42.46 -10.71 -25.32
N PHE A 136 -42.20 -11.21 -26.54
CA PHE A 136 -40.86 -11.52 -27.01
C PHE A 136 -39.98 -10.26 -27.08
N VAL A 137 -40.48 -9.15 -27.64
CA VAL A 137 -39.77 -7.86 -27.68
C VAL A 137 -39.49 -7.35 -26.26
N MET A 138 -40.49 -7.39 -25.36
CA MET A 138 -40.30 -6.97 -23.96
C MET A 138 -39.29 -7.85 -23.21
N ARG A 139 -39.26 -9.17 -23.48
CA ARG A 139 -38.23 -10.08 -22.93
C ARG A 139 -36.85 -9.73 -23.48
N LYS A 140 -36.71 -9.51 -24.79
CA LYS A 140 -35.45 -9.10 -25.43
C LYS A 140 -34.90 -7.79 -24.85
N GLU A 141 -35.74 -6.78 -24.66
CA GLU A 141 -35.30 -5.52 -24.03
C GLU A 141 -34.98 -5.71 -22.53
N ARG A 142 -35.75 -6.53 -21.79
CA ARG A 142 -35.38 -6.89 -20.42
C ARG A 142 -34.02 -7.59 -20.36
N ASP A 143 -33.75 -8.51 -21.26
CA ASP A 143 -32.51 -9.28 -21.28
C ASP A 143 -31.32 -8.38 -21.69
N ARG A 144 -31.52 -7.45 -22.62
CA ARG A 144 -30.57 -6.35 -22.92
C ARG A 144 -30.29 -5.46 -21.71
N LEU A 145 -31.33 -5.03 -20.99
CA LEU A 145 -31.20 -4.19 -19.80
C LEU A 145 -30.51 -4.93 -18.64
N THR A 146 -30.83 -6.21 -18.41
CA THR A 146 -30.12 -7.02 -17.39
C THR A 146 -28.66 -7.28 -17.76
N HIS A 147 -28.33 -7.44 -19.04
CA HIS A 147 -26.95 -7.49 -19.49
C HIS A 147 -26.22 -6.16 -19.23
N ARG A 148 -26.81 -5.01 -19.61
CA ARG A 148 -26.20 -3.69 -19.35
C ARG A 148 -26.06 -3.38 -17.85
N LEU A 149 -27.02 -3.79 -17.03
CA LEU A 149 -26.95 -3.70 -15.58
C LEU A 149 -25.82 -4.58 -15.01
N ARG A 150 -25.62 -5.79 -15.55
CA ARG A 150 -24.50 -6.66 -15.15
C ARG A 150 -23.14 -6.03 -15.51
N GLN A 151 -23.01 -5.48 -16.72
CA GLN A 151 -21.80 -4.72 -17.13
C GLN A 151 -21.53 -3.56 -16.16
N LEU A 152 -22.55 -2.75 -15.86
CA LEU A 152 -22.41 -1.59 -14.97
C LEU A 152 -22.06 -2.01 -13.53
N LYS A 153 -22.54 -3.16 -13.06
CA LYS A 153 -22.12 -3.74 -11.78
C LYS A 153 -20.66 -4.15 -11.78
N SER A 154 -20.18 -4.86 -12.80
CA SER A 154 -18.76 -5.22 -12.91
C SER A 154 -17.85 -3.98 -13.06
N GLU A 155 -18.28 -2.95 -13.81
CA GLU A 155 -17.57 -1.66 -13.90
C GLU A 155 -17.50 -0.96 -12.52
N TYR A 156 -18.57 -1.04 -11.73
CA TYR A 156 -18.65 -0.47 -10.38
C TYR A 156 -17.80 -1.24 -9.36
N GLU A 157 -17.87 -2.58 -9.37
CA GLU A 157 -17.04 -3.46 -8.54
C GLU A 157 -15.55 -3.23 -8.81
N LEU A 158 -15.15 -3.14 -10.09
CA LEU A 158 -13.78 -2.82 -10.50
C LEU A 158 -13.35 -1.43 -10.00
N LYS A 159 -14.22 -0.42 -10.06
CA LYS A 159 -13.95 0.92 -9.48
C LYS A 159 -13.86 0.92 -7.96
N ILE A 160 -14.59 0.06 -7.26
CA ILE A 160 -14.42 -0.13 -5.80
C ILE A 160 -13.04 -0.72 -5.52
N VAL A 161 -12.60 -1.74 -6.27
CA VAL A 161 -11.27 -2.33 -6.10
C VAL A 161 -10.18 -1.29 -6.37
N GLN A 162 -10.26 -0.54 -7.46
CA GLN A 162 -9.32 0.56 -7.76
C GLN A 162 -9.30 1.63 -6.66
N LYS A 163 -10.47 2.00 -6.12
CA LYS A 163 -10.54 2.93 -4.99
C LYS A 163 -9.82 2.34 -3.76
N GLY A 164 -10.08 1.08 -3.42
CA GLY A 164 -9.42 0.40 -2.31
C GLY A 164 -7.90 0.26 -2.49
N GLU A 165 -7.44 0.02 -3.72
CA GLU A 165 -6.01 0.08 -4.05
C GLU A 165 -5.43 1.46 -3.81
N ILE A 166 -6.09 2.53 -4.26
CA ILE A 166 -5.63 3.91 -4.04
C ILE A 166 -5.62 4.25 -2.54
N GLU A 167 -6.65 3.89 -1.79
CA GLU A 167 -6.68 4.06 -0.33
C GLU A 167 -5.55 3.28 0.36
N ASN A 168 -5.26 2.06 -0.08
CA ASN A 168 -4.13 1.27 0.42
C ASN A 168 -2.78 1.89 0.05
N ARG A 169 -2.60 2.43 -1.17
CA ARG A 169 -1.36 3.15 -1.54
C ARG A 169 -1.20 4.42 -0.72
N ILE A 170 -2.26 5.18 -0.50
CA ILE A 170 -2.23 6.36 0.38
C ILE A 170 -1.81 5.96 1.81
N LYS A 171 -2.42 4.90 2.36
CA LYS A 171 -2.19 4.45 3.73
C LYS A 171 -0.85 3.75 3.98
N TYR A 172 -0.32 3.01 3.00
CA TYR A 172 0.85 2.13 3.18
C TYR A 172 2.08 2.51 2.34
N GLN A 173 1.95 3.39 1.35
CA GLN A 173 3.05 3.85 0.49
C GLN A 173 3.28 5.36 0.57
N ASN A 174 2.23 6.16 0.77
CA ASN A 174 2.32 7.61 0.99
C ASN A 174 2.22 8.00 2.48
N GLU A 175 2.38 7.05 3.40
CA GLU A 175 2.61 7.36 4.81
C GLU A 175 4.04 7.92 4.93
N PHE A 176 4.19 9.19 4.55
CA PHE A 176 5.27 10.06 5.03
C PHE A 176 5.05 10.22 6.54
N VAL A 177 5.40 9.18 7.30
CA VAL A 177 5.57 9.29 8.75
C VAL A 177 6.72 10.27 8.92
N LEU A 178 6.38 11.51 9.22
CA LEU A 178 7.34 12.53 9.62
C LEU A 178 8.17 11.94 10.78
N ASP A 179 9.49 12.10 10.74
CA ASP A 179 10.37 11.59 11.80
C ASP A 179 9.97 12.18 13.18
N GLU A 180 9.37 13.38 13.15
CA GLU A 180 8.72 14.07 14.25
C GLU A 180 7.55 13.26 14.88
N GLU A 181 6.73 12.54 14.10
CA GLU A 181 5.68 11.66 14.65
C GLU A 181 6.28 10.43 15.34
N LEU A 182 7.35 9.86 14.79
CA LEU A 182 8.01 8.70 15.37
C LEU A 182 8.68 9.09 16.70
N GLN A 183 9.35 10.24 16.74
CA GLN A 183 9.85 10.85 17.98
C GLN A 183 8.73 11.17 18.97
N MET A 184 7.58 11.68 18.51
CA MET A 184 6.41 11.94 19.36
C MET A 184 5.92 10.67 20.05
N ARG A 185 5.77 9.56 19.31
CA ARG A 185 5.36 8.25 19.85
C ARG A 185 6.36 7.71 20.89
N ASP A 186 7.66 7.91 20.66
CA ASP A 186 8.68 7.54 21.64
C ASP A 186 8.62 8.43 22.90
N PHE A 187 8.36 9.73 22.77
CA PHE A 187 8.13 10.61 23.92
C PHE A 187 6.86 10.24 24.70
N GLU A 188 5.75 9.94 24.03
CA GLU A 188 4.51 9.47 24.68
C GLU A 188 4.75 8.18 25.46
N LYS A 189 5.44 7.20 24.86
CA LYS A 189 5.83 5.95 25.52
C LYS A 189 6.75 6.18 26.73
N ASN A 190 7.66 7.13 26.65
CA ASN A 190 8.53 7.51 27.77
C ASN A 190 7.74 8.23 28.90
N ILE A 191 6.74 9.03 28.56
CA ILE A 191 5.79 9.65 29.50
C ILE A 191 4.92 8.58 30.16
N GLU A 192 4.40 7.60 29.41
CA GLU A 192 3.61 6.50 29.96
C GLU A 192 4.44 5.64 30.91
N ASN A 193 5.66 5.27 30.53
CA ASN A 193 6.63 4.56 31.38
C ASN A 193 6.97 5.35 32.66
N SER A 194 7.02 6.68 32.58
CA SER A 194 7.23 7.53 33.76
C SER A 194 5.98 7.57 34.65
N ASN A 195 4.79 7.58 34.06
CA ASN A 195 3.51 7.54 34.77
C ASN A 195 3.21 6.18 35.41
N THR A 196 3.66 5.05 34.84
CA THR A 196 3.57 3.73 35.49
C THR A 196 4.55 3.62 36.66
N ARG A 197 5.80 4.09 36.51
CA ARG A 197 6.77 4.24 37.62
C ARG A 197 6.21 5.11 38.75
N LEU A 198 5.62 6.26 38.43
CA LEU A 198 5.04 7.16 39.42
C LEU A 198 3.81 6.56 40.12
N ARG A 199 2.98 5.77 39.41
CA ARG A 199 1.91 4.96 40.02
C ARG A 199 2.46 3.88 40.95
N ALA A 200 3.51 3.17 40.57
CA ALA A 200 4.18 2.18 41.42
C ALA A 200 4.76 2.83 42.70
N ILE A 201 5.46 3.96 42.58
CA ILE A 201 5.99 4.72 43.74
C ILE A 201 4.86 5.19 44.66
N LYS A 202 3.74 5.69 44.11
CA LYS A 202 2.54 6.05 44.91
C LYS A 202 1.95 4.84 45.64
N ALA A 203 1.89 3.67 45.00
CA ALA A 203 1.43 2.43 45.63
C ALA A 203 2.37 1.99 46.77
N VAL A 204 3.69 2.00 46.53
CA VAL A 204 4.72 1.71 47.54
C VAL A 204 4.64 2.66 48.74
N ASN A 205 4.45 3.96 48.51
CA ASN A 205 4.26 4.95 49.56
C ASN A 205 2.89 4.82 50.28
N ALA A 206 1.89 4.19 49.65
CA ALA A 206 0.64 3.83 50.32
C ALA A 206 0.81 2.56 51.17
N THR A 207 1.54 1.55 50.70
CA THR A 207 1.85 0.36 51.50
C THR A 207 2.74 0.69 52.70
N TYR A 208 3.75 1.55 52.56
CA TYR A 208 4.56 1.99 53.70
C TYR A 208 3.73 2.74 54.75
N ARG A 209 2.79 3.59 54.34
CA ARG A 209 1.86 4.25 55.28
C ARG A 209 0.99 3.24 56.03
N LYS A 210 0.42 2.25 55.32
CA LYS A 210 -0.33 1.15 55.96
C LYS A 210 0.53 0.33 56.92
N ILE A 211 1.79 0.04 56.58
CA ILE A 211 2.73 -0.65 57.48
C ILE A 211 2.97 0.18 58.75
N ILE A 212 3.18 1.49 58.62
CA ILE A 212 3.35 2.39 59.78
C ILE A 212 2.07 2.47 60.62
N GLU A 213 0.88 2.47 60.01
CA GLU A 213 -0.41 2.42 60.70
C GLU A 213 -0.61 1.10 61.46
N VAL A 214 -0.28 -0.05 60.84
CA VAL A 214 -0.30 -1.37 61.50
C VAL A 214 0.70 -1.41 62.66
N LEU A 215 1.95 -0.98 62.45
CA LEU A 215 2.95 -0.93 63.53
C LEU A 215 2.56 0.00 64.69
N ARG A 216 1.83 1.08 64.41
CA ARG A 216 1.24 1.95 65.46
C ARG A 216 0.09 1.25 66.19
N HIS A 217 -0.80 0.57 65.47
CA HIS A 217 -1.88 -0.21 66.07
C HIS A 217 -1.32 -1.35 66.92
N ASP A 218 -0.31 -2.06 66.45
CA ASP A 218 0.41 -3.10 67.18
C ASP A 218 1.11 -2.52 68.42
N GLY A 219 1.73 -1.35 68.33
CA GLY A 219 2.24 -0.62 69.50
C GLY A 219 1.15 -0.32 70.54
N ILE A 220 -0.03 0.11 70.09
CA ILE A 220 -1.20 0.34 70.96
C ILE A 220 -1.80 -0.98 71.49
N PHE A 221 -1.63 -2.11 70.79
CA PHE A 221 -2.08 -3.43 71.22
C PHE A 221 -1.15 -4.07 72.26
N TYR A 222 0.17 -3.95 72.07
CA TYR A 222 1.16 -4.46 73.00
C TYR A 222 1.29 -3.60 74.26
N GLU A 223 1.02 -2.29 74.21
CA GLU A 223 1.10 -1.40 75.37
C GLU A 223 0.21 -1.87 76.55
N PRO A 224 -1.08 -2.23 76.39
CA PRO A 224 -1.89 -2.87 77.43
C PRO A 224 -1.33 -4.21 77.92
N ILE A 225 -0.75 -5.03 77.05
CA ILE A 225 -0.16 -6.32 77.43
C ILE A 225 1.09 -6.09 78.29
N LEU A 226 1.96 -5.16 77.88
CA LEU A 226 3.15 -4.77 78.63
C LEU A 226 2.80 -4.08 79.95
N ARG A 227 1.74 -3.25 80.00
CA ARG A 227 1.22 -2.69 81.24
C ARG A 227 0.66 -3.78 82.16
N SER A 228 -0.16 -4.69 81.65
CA SER A 228 -0.66 -5.85 82.41
C SER A 228 0.49 -6.70 82.95
N LEU A 229 1.56 -6.93 82.17
CA LEU A 229 2.74 -7.66 82.63
C LEU A 229 3.56 -6.87 83.66
N CYS A 230 3.66 -5.54 83.53
CA CYS A 230 4.29 -4.68 84.53
C CYS A 230 3.46 -4.63 85.83
N GLU A 231 2.13 -4.64 85.73
CA GLU A 231 1.21 -4.76 86.86
C GLU A 231 1.36 -6.15 87.51
N ASP A 232 1.37 -7.24 86.73
CA ASP A 232 1.67 -8.60 87.22
C ASP A 232 3.04 -8.68 87.92
N ILE A 233 4.08 -8.02 87.39
CA ILE A 233 5.41 -7.96 88.02
C ILE A 233 5.37 -7.15 89.33
N ASN A 234 4.63 -6.06 89.38
CA ASN A 234 4.45 -5.27 90.60
C ASN A 234 3.65 -6.03 91.67
N ASP A 235 2.64 -6.80 91.26
CA ASP A 235 1.88 -7.71 92.11
C ASP A 235 2.77 -8.85 92.61
N GLN A 236 3.57 -9.49 91.74
CA GLN A 236 4.59 -10.48 92.14
C GLN A 236 5.61 -9.91 93.13
N ALA A 237 6.13 -8.71 92.89
CA ALA A 237 7.03 -8.02 93.82
C ALA A 237 6.36 -7.70 95.16
N SER A 238 5.05 -7.39 95.14
CA SER A 238 4.24 -7.17 96.35
C SER A 238 3.98 -8.47 97.10
N PHE A 239 3.70 -9.58 96.40
CA PHE A 239 3.63 -10.93 96.98
C PHE A 239 4.97 -11.33 97.63
N ILE A 240 6.11 -11.08 96.97
CA ILE A 240 7.44 -11.36 97.54
C ILE A 240 7.70 -10.53 98.80
N LYS A 241 7.39 -9.23 98.79
CA LYS A 241 7.50 -8.37 100.00
C LYS A 241 6.60 -8.86 101.13
N HIS A 242 5.37 -9.28 100.83
CA HIS A 242 4.44 -9.88 101.81
C HIS A 242 5.02 -11.16 102.44
N ILE A 243 5.59 -12.05 101.62
CA ILE A 243 6.24 -13.29 102.06
C ILE A 243 7.46 -12.99 102.94
N LEU A 244 8.31 -12.03 102.57
CA LEU A 244 9.49 -11.64 103.36
C LEU A 244 9.11 -11.00 104.70
N TYR A 245 8.08 -10.15 104.73
CA TYR A 245 7.56 -9.54 105.95
C TYR A 245 7.05 -10.61 106.93
N LEU A 246 6.31 -11.61 106.46
CA LEU A 246 5.85 -12.75 107.27
C LEU A 246 6.98 -13.69 107.69
N GLY A 247 7.96 -13.92 106.79
CA GLY A 247 9.06 -14.86 107.02
C GLY A 247 10.11 -14.36 108.03
N THR A 248 10.39 -13.05 108.05
CA THR A 248 11.48 -12.50 108.89
C THR A 248 11.26 -12.70 110.40
N PRO A 249 10.06 -12.42 110.98
CA PRO A 249 9.77 -12.73 112.38
C PRO A 249 9.78 -14.24 112.67
N ALA A 250 9.32 -15.08 111.74
CA ALA A 250 9.34 -16.53 111.88
C ALA A 250 10.79 -17.06 111.95
N ILE A 251 11.69 -16.56 111.10
CA ILE A 251 13.13 -16.87 111.12
C ILE A 251 13.79 -16.37 112.41
N ALA A 252 13.44 -15.17 112.89
CA ALA A 252 13.96 -14.64 114.15
C ALA A 252 13.55 -15.50 115.35
N LYS A 253 12.28 -15.90 115.43
CA LYS A 253 11.76 -16.82 116.45
C LYS A 253 12.39 -18.21 116.35
N PHE A 254 12.60 -18.73 115.15
CA PHE A 254 13.30 -19.99 114.92
C PHE A 254 14.77 -19.93 115.40
N LYS A 255 15.47 -18.81 115.16
CA LYS A 255 16.83 -18.59 115.69
C LYS A 255 16.86 -18.52 117.22
N GLN A 256 15.89 -17.84 117.85
CA GLN A 256 15.78 -17.81 119.32
C GLN A 256 15.58 -19.21 119.90
N LEU A 257 14.57 -19.95 119.40
CA LEU A 257 14.32 -21.34 119.79
C LEU A 257 15.56 -22.23 119.56
N GLY A 258 16.29 -22.04 118.47
CA GLY A 258 17.54 -22.76 118.20
C GLY A 258 18.66 -22.45 119.19
N MET A 259 18.77 -21.21 119.68
CA MET A 259 19.72 -20.85 120.74
C MET A 259 19.30 -21.39 122.11
N GLU A 260 18.01 -21.33 122.45
CA GLU A 260 17.45 -21.93 123.67
C GLU A 260 17.70 -23.44 123.69
N TYR A 261 17.48 -24.13 122.57
CA TYR A 261 17.74 -25.56 122.43
C TYR A 261 19.21 -25.90 122.64
N ARG A 262 20.14 -25.14 122.02
CA ARG A 262 21.60 -25.31 122.25
C ARG A 262 21.99 -25.07 123.71
N GLN A 263 21.45 -24.05 124.37
CA GLN A 263 21.73 -23.81 125.80
C GLN A 263 21.21 -24.95 126.69
N MET A 264 20.06 -25.54 126.35
CA MET A 264 19.53 -26.74 127.02
C MET A 264 20.39 -27.97 126.75
N GLU A 265 20.86 -28.16 125.51
CA GLU A 265 21.80 -29.22 125.13
C GLU A 265 23.12 -29.08 125.90
N ASP A 266 23.72 -27.90 125.97
CA ASP A 266 24.97 -27.66 126.71
C ASP A 266 24.81 -27.90 128.22
N LYS A 267 23.68 -27.49 128.83
CA LYS A 267 23.36 -27.80 130.23
C LYS A 267 23.17 -29.30 130.46
N SER A 268 22.52 -29.98 129.50
CA SER A 268 22.35 -31.43 129.52
C SER A 268 23.70 -32.14 129.38
N ARG A 269 24.55 -31.74 128.43
CA ARG A 269 25.89 -32.30 128.20
C ARG A 269 26.81 -32.09 129.39
N LYS A 270 26.80 -30.90 130.04
CA LYS A 270 27.55 -30.67 131.28
C LYS A 270 27.02 -31.54 132.43
N SER A 271 25.71 -31.68 132.58
CA SER A 271 25.12 -32.58 133.60
C SER A 271 25.44 -34.06 133.31
N ALA A 272 25.48 -34.46 132.04
CA ALA A 272 25.87 -35.79 131.60
C ALA A 272 27.37 -36.03 131.79
N GLN A 273 28.22 -35.02 131.55
CA GLN A 273 29.66 -35.06 131.81
C GLN A 273 29.95 -35.18 133.30
N ILE A 274 29.30 -34.40 134.18
CA ILE A 274 29.45 -34.56 135.64
C ILE A 274 28.99 -35.96 136.08
N LYS A 275 27.89 -36.49 135.52
CA LYS A 275 27.49 -37.89 135.75
C LYS A 275 28.51 -38.89 135.20
N LEU A 276 29.15 -38.60 134.07
CA LEU A 276 30.20 -39.44 133.49
C LEU A 276 31.48 -39.39 134.32
N GLU A 277 31.90 -38.23 134.81
CA GLU A 277 33.07 -38.07 135.71
C GLU A 277 32.85 -38.84 137.02
N ASN A 278 31.62 -38.78 137.57
CA ASN A 278 31.18 -39.62 138.70
C ASN A 278 31.07 -41.12 138.37
N LEU A 279 31.14 -41.54 137.10
CA LEU A 279 31.14 -42.94 136.63
C LEU A 279 32.53 -43.41 136.14
N THR A 280 33.39 -42.51 135.66
CA THR A 280 34.78 -42.80 135.24
C THR A 280 35.73 -42.83 136.43
N SER A 281 35.44 -42.08 137.49
CA SER A 281 36.07 -42.27 138.81
C SER A 281 35.78 -43.64 139.44
N PHE A 282 34.83 -44.41 138.89
CA PHE A 282 34.59 -45.82 139.21
C PHE A 282 35.18 -46.80 138.19
N ASN A 283 35.72 -46.34 137.05
CA ASN A 283 36.14 -47.18 135.93
C ASN A 283 37.50 -46.73 135.33
N GLU A 284 38.52 -46.57 136.18
CA GLU A 284 39.90 -46.50 135.68
C GLU A 284 40.47 -47.91 135.43
N SER A 285 40.35 -48.40 134.20
CA SER A 285 41.28 -49.38 133.63
C SER A 285 41.25 -49.39 132.10
N ASP A 286 42.46 -49.49 131.54
CA ASP A 286 42.82 -49.89 130.17
C ASP A 286 42.64 -48.94 128.95
N ALA A 287 43.81 -48.41 128.55
CA ALA A 287 44.45 -48.65 127.24
C ALA A 287 44.21 -47.69 126.03
N LYS A 288 45.01 -46.61 126.02
CA LYS A 288 45.99 -46.12 124.99
C LYS A 288 45.67 -45.99 123.46
N PRO A 289 46.39 -45.10 122.70
CA PRO A 289 46.04 -44.66 121.33
C PRO A 289 47.07 -44.99 120.20
N GLY A 290 46.77 -44.67 118.93
CA GLY A 290 47.70 -44.77 117.77
C GLY A 290 47.30 -43.99 116.49
N GLN A 291 48.31 -43.54 115.69
CA GLN A 291 48.26 -42.70 114.45
C GLN A 291 48.47 -43.55 113.14
N PRO A 292 48.93 -43.09 111.93
CA PRO A 292 49.17 -41.77 111.26
C PRO A 292 48.75 -41.66 109.73
N LYS A 293 49.37 -40.75 108.93
CA LYS A 293 49.12 -40.38 107.50
C LYS A 293 50.18 -40.91 106.48
N GLY A 294 49.98 -40.78 105.15
CA GLY A 294 50.93 -41.14 104.06
C GLY A 294 51.10 -40.15 102.86
N PRO A 295 51.99 -40.41 101.85
CA PRO A 295 52.56 -39.40 100.91
C PRO A 295 52.31 -39.60 99.36
N LYS A 296 52.95 -38.77 98.49
CA LYS A 296 52.72 -38.56 97.02
C LYS A 296 53.74 -39.26 96.06
N PRO A 297 53.42 -39.42 94.73
CA PRO A 297 54.29 -40.03 93.69
C PRO A 297 54.96 -39.04 92.67
N PRO A 298 55.87 -39.51 91.76
CA PRO A 298 56.75 -38.67 90.91
C PRO A 298 56.39 -38.58 89.40
N GLU A 299 57.21 -37.84 88.63
CA GLU A 299 56.97 -37.32 87.26
C GLU A 299 57.89 -37.96 86.18
N LEU A 300 57.48 -37.92 84.89
CA LEU A 300 58.16 -38.62 83.78
C LEU A 300 58.25 -37.73 82.52
N VAL A 301 59.44 -37.62 81.91
CA VAL A 301 59.73 -36.68 80.81
C VAL A 301 59.78 -37.39 79.45
N VAL A 302 59.08 -36.86 78.44
CA VAL A 302 59.08 -37.38 77.06
C VAL A 302 59.44 -36.26 76.06
N ASN A 303 60.34 -36.56 75.11
CA ASN A 303 60.85 -35.61 74.13
C ASN A 303 59.82 -35.30 73.01
N MET A 304 59.34 -34.06 72.95
CA MET A 304 58.21 -33.64 72.10
C MET A 304 58.54 -33.33 70.62
N ALA A 305 59.82 -33.28 70.24
CA ALA A 305 60.27 -32.55 69.04
C ALA A 305 60.12 -33.29 67.67
N LYS A 306 59.74 -34.58 67.64
CA LYS A 306 59.68 -35.39 66.40
C LYS A 306 58.29 -35.94 66.04
N HIS A 307 57.22 -35.46 66.69
CA HIS A 307 55.90 -36.10 66.55
C HIS A 307 54.99 -35.52 65.43
N TYR A 308 55.37 -34.37 64.84
CA TYR A 308 54.48 -33.61 63.94
C TYR A 308 54.75 -33.78 62.43
N THR A 309 55.70 -34.63 62.00
CA THR A 309 55.95 -34.93 60.58
C THR A 309 55.19 -36.18 60.12
N ARG A 310 53.86 -36.17 60.30
CA ARG A 310 52.96 -37.16 59.70
C ARG A 310 52.00 -36.45 58.76
N GLU A 311 52.06 -36.80 57.48
CA GLU A 311 51.04 -36.42 56.50
C GLU A 311 49.68 -36.92 56.99
N THR A 312 48.77 -35.98 57.25
CA THR A 312 47.41 -36.30 57.67
C THR A 312 46.54 -36.58 56.44
N LYS A 313 45.46 -37.36 56.60
CA LYS A 313 44.51 -37.61 55.49
C LYS A 313 43.96 -36.31 54.87
N SER A 314 43.83 -35.26 55.68
CA SER A 314 43.46 -33.90 55.26
C SER A 314 44.53 -33.20 54.42
N MET A 315 45.81 -33.54 54.59
CA MET A 315 46.90 -33.00 53.77
C MET A 315 46.92 -33.65 52.38
N LEU A 316 46.67 -34.95 52.30
CA LEU A 316 46.51 -35.67 51.03
C LEU A 316 45.26 -35.22 50.26
N SER A 317 44.13 -34.98 50.92
CA SER A 317 42.95 -34.43 50.25
C SER A 317 43.21 -33.00 49.75
N LEU A 318 43.88 -32.16 50.54
CA LEU A 318 44.27 -30.81 50.12
C LEU A 318 45.25 -30.83 48.93
N GLN A 319 46.18 -31.77 48.89
CA GLN A 319 47.10 -31.94 47.77
C GLN A 319 46.36 -32.33 46.48
N HIS A 320 45.39 -33.25 46.57
CA HIS A 320 44.60 -33.65 45.41
C HIS A 320 43.63 -32.55 44.94
N GLU A 321 43.06 -31.77 45.88
CA GLU A 321 42.31 -30.56 45.56
C GLU A 321 43.21 -29.52 44.86
N LEU A 322 44.44 -29.30 45.32
CA LEU A 322 45.42 -28.42 44.68
C LEU A 322 45.79 -28.88 43.26
N GLU A 323 46.02 -30.18 43.04
CA GLU A 323 46.25 -30.75 41.71
C GLU A 323 45.05 -30.50 40.77
N SER A 324 43.83 -30.67 41.27
CA SER A 324 42.60 -30.38 40.52
C SER A 324 42.47 -28.89 40.15
N ILE A 325 42.80 -28.00 41.09
CA ILE A 325 42.79 -26.54 40.89
C ILE A 325 43.88 -26.14 39.89
N GLU A 326 45.07 -26.75 39.95
CA GLU A 326 46.15 -26.49 38.98
C GLU A 326 45.76 -26.94 37.56
N ALA A 327 45.08 -28.08 37.42
CA ALA A 327 44.54 -28.54 36.14
C ALA A 327 43.49 -27.56 35.57
N VAL A 328 42.57 -27.08 36.40
CA VAL A 328 41.58 -26.06 36.01
C VAL A 328 42.26 -24.73 35.64
N ILE A 329 43.28 -24.29 36.38
CA ILE A 329 44.04 -23.07 36.05
C ILE A 329 44.77 -23.21 34.71
N LYS A 330 45.35 -24.38 34.40
CA LYS A 330 45.96 -24.66 33.08
C LYS A 330 44.92 -24.58 31.95
N GLN A 331 43.76 -25.22 32.11
CA GLN A 331 42.67 -25.13 31.14
C GLN A 331 42.17 -23.68 30.92
N ILE A 332 41.98 -22.91 31.99
CA ILE A 332 41.58 -21.49 31.89
C ILE A 332 42.66 -20.65 31.19
N LYS A 333 43.94 -20.90 31.49
CA LYS A 333 45.08 -20.23 30.84
C LYS A 333 45.14 -20.51 29.34
N GLU A 334 44.92 -21.76 28.93
CA GLU A 334 44.84 -22.17 27.52
C GLU A 334 43.61 -21.54 26.84
N ALA A 335 42.43 -21.64 27.44
CA ALA A 335 41.17 -21.16 26.87
C ALA A 335 41.11 -19.62 26.72
N THR A 336 41.82 -18.86 27.56
CA THR A 336 41.82 -17.37 27.53
C THR A 336 43.08 -16.74 26.92
N LEU A 337 44.10 -17.55 26.62
CA LEU A 337 45.40 -17.11 26.09
C LEU A 337 46.00 -15.95 26.91
N CYS A 338 45.91 -16.04 28.23
CA CYS A 338 46.34 -15.03 29.19
C CYS A 338 47.71 -15.34 29.79
N SER A 339 48.58 -14.34 29.90
CA SER A 339 49.86 -14.45 30.61
C SER A 339 49.75 -14.11 32.10
N LYS A 340 48.73 -13.33 32.51
CA LYS A 340 48.47 -12.91 33.89
C LYS A 340 47.06 -13.28 34.34
N ALA A 341 46.92 -13.74 35.59
CA ALA A 341 45.63 -14.15 36.15
C ALA A 341 44.58 -13.01 36.22
N THR A 342 45.03 -11.76 36.39
CA THR A 342 44.17 -10.57 36.44
C THR A 342 43.45 -10.25 35.13
N GLU A 343 43.96 -10.75 34.00
CA GLU A 343 43.42 -10.48 32.66
C GLU A 343 42.34 -11.50 32.23
N ILE A 344 42.22 -12.62 32.96
CA ILE A 344 41.29 -13.73 32.69
C ILE A 344 39.84 -13.23 32.72
N PHE A 345 39.39 -12.64 33.83
CA PHE A 345 37.99 -12.26 34.01
C PHE A 345 37.52 -11.15 33.04
N PRO A 346 38.28 -10.05 32.81
CA PRO A 346 37.93 -9.06 31.80
C PRO A 346 37.82 -9.66 30.39
N ARG A 347 38.77 -10.52 29.99
CA ARG A 347 38.76 -11.16 28.66
C ARG A 347 37.58 -12.11 28.50
N ILE A 348 37.32 -13.00 29.46
CA ILE A 348 36.14 -13.87 29.45
C ILE A 348 34.87 -13.04 29.28
N LYS A 349 34.71 -11.95 30.04
CA LYS A 349 33.55 -11.07 29.92
C LYS A 349 33.41 -10.50 28.50
N THR A 350 34.47 -9.91 27.95
CA THR A 350 34.43 -9.36 26.57
C THR A 350 34.20 -10.44 25.51
N GLN A 351 34.73 -11.65 25.70
CA GLN A 351 34.60 -12.75 24.74
C GLN A 351 33.22 -13.40 24.80
N VAL A 352 32.57 -13.45 25.97
CA VAL A 352 31.15 -13.79 26.11
C VAL A 352 30.26 -12.75 25.41
N GLU A 353 30.54 -11.46 25.60
CA GLU A 353 29.80 -10.38 24.91
C GLU A 353 29.98 -10.42 23.38
N ILE A 354 31.18 -10.74 22.89
CA ILE A 354 31.49 -10.91 21.46
C ILE A 354 30.81 -12.17 20.92
N ASN A 355 30.91 -13.31 21.60
CA ASN A 355 30.24 -14.55 21.20
C ASN A 355 28.72 -14.39 21.16
N PHE A 356 28.11 -13.68 22.12
CA PHE A 356 26.67 -13.40 22.09
C PHE A 356 26.26 -12.55 20.89
N LYS A 357 27.07 -11.54 20.52
CA LYS A 357 26.85 -10.75 19.29
C LYS A 357 27.00 -11.61 18.03
N LEU A 358 28.00 -12.49 17.97
CA LEU A 358 28.23 -13.43 16.87
C LEU A 358 27.09 -14.43 16.71
N ILE A 359 26.62 -15.05 17.79
CA ILE A 359 25.46 -15.95 17.78
C ILE A 359 24.24 -15.23 17.23
N LYS A 360 23.93 -14.03 17.74
CA LYS A 360 22.80 -13.22 17.26
C LYS A 360 22.96 -12.83 15.78
N GLN A 361 24.16 -12.51 15.31
CA GLN A 361 24.42 -12.23 13.90
C GLN A 361 24.22 -13.47 13.02
N ASN A 362 24.62 -14.65 13.51
CA ASN A 362 24.48 -15.92 12.80
C ASN A 362 23.01 -16.35 12.71
N GLU A 363 22.23 -16.21 13.80
CA GLU A 363 20.77 -16.38 13.81
C GLU A 363 20.08 -15.45 12.80
N LEU A 364 20.46 -14.17 12.77
CA LEU A 364 19.91 -13.18 11.83
C LEU A 364 20.27 -13.53 10.38
N GLY A 365 21.51 -14.01 10.15
CA GLY A 365 21.95 -14.57 8.87
C GLY A 365 21.13 -15.79 8.45
N HIS A 366 20.86 -16.73 9.35
CA HIS A 366 20.05 -17.92 9.08
C HIS A 366 18.61 -17.56 8.69
N MET A 367 17.99 -16.64 9.44
CA MET A 367 16.66 -16.12 9.13
C MET A 367 16.64 -15.39 7.77
N GLN A 368 17.73 -14.70 7.41
CA GLN A 368 17.86 -14.05 6.10
C GLN A 368 18.02 -15.08 4.97
N THR A 369 18.79 -16.16 5.16
CA THR A 369 18.91 -17.24 4.17
C THR A 369 17.59 -18.00 3.99
N ASP A 370 16.86 -18.28 5.08
CA ASP A 370 15.55 -18.94 5.01
C ASP A 370 14.52 -18.07 4.30
N TYR A 371 14.55 -16.76 4.53
CA TYR A 371 13.70 -15.79 3.82
C TYR A 371 14.04 -15.66 2.34
N LEU A 372 15.32 -15.74 1.96
CA LEU A 372 15.74 -15.79 0.56
C LEU A 372 15.29 -17.10 -0.12
N ALA A 373 15.47 -18.25 0.54
CA ALA A 373 15.00 -19.54 0.04
C ALA A 373 13.46 -19.61 -0.08
N PHE A 374 12.72 -18.92 0.80
CA PHE A 374 11.28 -18.75 0.68
C PHE A 374 10.92 -17.88 -0.54
N LYS A 375 11.59 -16.73 -0.73
CA LYS A 375 11.41 -15.88 -1.91
C LYS A 375 11.69 -16.60 -3.21
N GLU A 376 12.74 -17.43 -3.25
CA GLU A 376 13.10 -18.22 -4.42
C GLU A 376 11.99 -19.23 -4.78
N ARG A 377 11.40 -19.92 -3.80
CA ARG A 377 10.25 -20.80 -4.03
C ARG A 377 9.04 -20.03 -4.57
N VAL A 378 8.68 -18.90 -3.96
CA VAL A 378 7.55 -18.08 -4.42
C VAL A 378 7.80 -17.54 -5.84
N ALA A 379 9.03 -17.14 -6.15
CA ALA A 379 9.41 -16.71 -7.49
C ALA A 379 9.36 -17.87 -8.52
N ALA A 380 9.79 -19.08 -8.14
CA ALA A 380 9.68 -20.27 -8.99
C ALA A 380 8.21 -20.68 -9.21
N GLU A 381 7.36 -20.60 -8.19
CA GLU A 381 5.91 -20.81 -8.31
C GLU A 381 5.28 -19.77 -9.25
N GLN A 382 5.58 -18.48 -9.06
CA GLN A 382 5.13 -17.41 -9.96
C GLN A 382 5.64 -17.59 -11.39
N GLN A 383 6.90 -17.98 -11.58
CA GLN A 383 7.46 -18.30 -12.89
C GLN A 383 6.74 -19.49 -13.53
N SER A 384 6.41 -20.54 -12.76
CA SER A 384 5.64 -21.68 -13.26
C SER A 384 4.21 -21.28 -13.67
N ILE A 385 3.58 -20.37 -12.93
CA ILE A 385 2.26 -19.80 -13.26
C ILE A 385 2.36 -18.96 -14.53
N LEU A 386 3.39 -18.12 -14.68
CA LEU A 386 3.61 -17.31 -15.89
C LEU A 386 3.92 -18.16 -17.12
N LEU A 387 4.68 -19.26 -16.97
CA LEU A 387 4.97 -20.20 -18.06
C LEU A 387 3.74 -21.02 -18.48
N ASN A 388 2.88 -21.37 -17.53
CA ASN A 388 1.68 -22.17 -17.79
C ASN A 388 0.45 -21.33 -18.19
N ASN A 389 0.43 -20.04 -17.89
CA ASN A 389 -0.61 -19.11 -18.32
C ASN A 389 -0.43 -18.70 -19.79
N TYR A 390 -0.87 -19.57 -20.70
CA TYR A 390 -1.06 -19.20 -22.10
C TYR A 390 -2.26 -18.24 -22.22
N PHE A 391 -2.00 -16.94 -22.04
CA PHE A 391 -3.03 -15.91 -22.22
C PHE A 391 -3.33 -15.72 -23.71
N GLU A 392 -4.50 -16.20 -24.16
CA GLU A 392 -5.04 -15.87 -25.50
C GLU A 392 -5.06 -14.35 -25.75
N GLU A 393 -5.22 -13.55 -24.70
CA GLU A 393 -5.23 -12.09 -24.78
C GLU A 393 -3.86 -11.51 -25.15
N GLU A 394 -2.75 -12.11 -24.69
CA GLU A 394 -1.41 -11.69 -25.07
C GLU A 394 -1.06 -12.18 -26.50
N GLU A 395 -1.55 -13.35 -26.91
CA GLU A 395 -1.45 -13.79 -28.31
C GLU A 395 -2.23 -12.86 -29.26
N ARG A 396 -3.44 -12.44 -28.87
CA ARG A 396 -4.23 -11.42 -29.59
C ARG A 396 -3.53 -10.07 -29.60
N ARG A 397 -2.92 -9.64 -28.49
CA ARG A 397 -2.14 -8.40 -28.40
C ARG A 397 -0.93 -8.43 -29.34
N LEU A 398 -0.19 -9.54 -29.37
CA LEU A 398 0.96 -9.72 -30.28
C LEU A 398 0.54 -9.76 -31.75
N LYS A 399 -0.64 -10.33 -32.07
CA LYS A 399 -1.24 -10.24 -33.42
C LYS A 399 -1.59 -8.79 -33.77
N ASN A 400 -2.32 -8.09 -32.90
CA ASN A 400 -2.66 -6.68 -33.10
C ASN A 400 -1.43 -5.77 -33.27
N ILE A 401 -0.33 -6.02 -32.55
CA ILE A 401 0.93 -5.27 -32.71
C ILE A 401 1.51 -5.49 -34.11
N LYS A 402 1.54 -6.73 -34.62
CA LYS A 402 2.00 -7.03 -35.98
C LYS A 402 1.11 -6.39 -37.04
N ASP A 403 -0.21 -6.47 -36.88
CA ASP A 403 -1.17 -5.85 -37.79
C ASP A 403 -0.99 -4.32 -37.85
N LEU A 404 -0.70 -3.68 -36.72
CA LEU A 404 -0.38 -2.25 -36.63
C LEU A 404 0.99 -1.92 -37.26
N GLU A 405 2.02 -2.73 -37.05
CA GLU A 405 3.31 -2.56 -37.73
C GLU A 405 3.20 -2.68 -39.25
N GLU A 406 2.35 -3.58 -39.76
CA GLU A 406 2.07 -3.70 -41.19
C GLU A 406 1.29 -2.49 -41.72
N GLN A 407 0.31 -1.97 -40.96
CA GLN A 407 -0.40 -0.74 -41.31
C GLN A 407 0.54 0.47 -41.38
N ILE A 408 1.44 0.64 -40.40
CA ILE A 408 2.45 1.73 -40.41
C ILE A 408 3.34 1.62 -41.66
N LYS A 409 3.89 0.43 -41.97
CA LYS A 409 4.71 0.23 -43.17
C LYS A 409 3.94 0.56 -44.47
N LEU A 410 2.63 0.29 -44.51
CA LEU A 410 1.77 0.64 -45.64
C LEU A 410 1.45 2.15 -45.71
N GLU A 411 1.45 2.88 -44.60
CA GLU A 411 1.32 4.34 -44.57
C GLU A 411 2.63 5.04 -44.93
N ASP A 412 3.77 4.60 -44.38
CA ASP A 412 5.11 5.08 -44.77
C ASP A 412 5.34 4.95 -46.28
N ALA A 413 4.96 3.81 -46.86
CA ALA A 413 5.05 3.56 -48.29
C ALA A 413 4.18 4.52 -49.12
N LYS A 414 2.99 4.90 -48.61
CA LYS A 414 2.14 5.92 -49.25
C LYS A 414 2.74 7.31 -49.12
N GLU A 415 3.32 7.66 -47.97
CA GLU A 415 3.98 8.96 -47.77
C GLU A 415 5.17 9.13 -48.72
N VAL A 416 6.01 8.10 -48.87
CA VAL A 416 7.12 8.14 -49.85
C VAL A 416 6.59 8.34 -51.28
N GLN A 417 5.47 7.71 -51.66
CA GLN A 417 4.85 7.91 -52.96
C GLN A 417 4.26 9.32 -53.14
N THR A 418 3.57 9.87 -52.13
CA THR A 418 3.01 11.23 -52.22
C THR A 418 4.11 12.29 -52.24
N LEU A 419 5.18 12.13 -51.46
CA LEU A 419 6.36 13.00 -51.48
C LEU A 419 7.09 12.94 -52.83
N ALA A 420 7.23 11.75 -53.45
CA ALA A 420 7.78 11.62 -54.80
C ALA A 420 6.91 12.33 -55.85
N HIS A 421 5.58 12.14 -55.79
CA HIS A 421 4.63 12.85 -56.65
C HIS A 421 4.68 14.37 -56.46
N MET A 422 4.77 14.86 -55.22
CA MET A 422 4.93 16.28 -54.91
C MET A 422 6.25 16.85 -55.45
N LYS A 423 7.37 16.15 -55.30
CA LYS A 423 8.68 16.56 -55.85
C LYS A 423 8.64 16.67 -57.38
N ASN A 424 8.08 15.67 -58.05
CA ASN A 424 7.92 15.67 -59.51
C ASN A 424 7.05 16.85 -59.97
N ARG A 425 5.93 17.11 -59.28
CA ARG A 425 5.03 18.22 -59.61
C ARG A 425 5.64 19.59 -59.29
N ALA A 426 6.43 19.71 -58.23
CA ALA A 426 7.18 20.92 -57.89
C ALA A 426 8.21 21.26 -58.98
N ALA A 427 8.95 20.27 -59.49
CA ALA A 427 9.88 20.46 -60.61
C ALA A 427 9.15 20.97 -61.87
N VAL A 428 7.98 20.41 -62.21
CA VAL A 428 7.14 20.90 -63.31
C VAL A 428 6.65 22.34 -63.07
N PHE A 429 6.27 22.70 -61.84
CA PHE A 429 5.88 24.07 -61.51
C PHE A 429 7.04 25.08 -61.64
N VAL A 430 8.28 24.69 -61.32
CA VAL A 430 9.47 25.54 -61.53
C VAL A 430 9.72 25.76 -63.03
N ILE A 431 9.64 24.71 -63.84
CA ILE A 431 9.77 24.81 -65.31
C ILE A 431 8.67 25.72 -65.88
N LEU A 432 7.41 25.54 -65.43
CA LEU A 432 6.28 26.37 -65.84
C LEU A 432 6.48 27.85 -65.45
N ARG A 433 6.96 28.13 -64.23
CA ARG A 433 7.29 29.49 -63.77
C ARG A 433 8.33 30.14 -64.68
N TYR A 434 9.42 29.43 -64.99
CA TYR A 434 10.48 29.94 -65.84
C TYR A 434 9.99 30.19 -67.28
N ALA A 435 9.23 29.26 -67.86
CA ALA A 435 8.64 29.43 -69.18
C ALA A 435 7.67 30.63 -69.26
N LEU A 436 6.80 30.80 -68.27
CA LEU A 436 5.90 31.96 -68.19
C LEU A 436 6.66 33.28 -68.00
N TRP A 437 7.73 33.28 -67.22
CA TRP A 437 8.57 34.46 -67.01
C TRP A 437 9.30 34.86 -68.31
N ASN A 438 9.87 33.88 -69.04
CA ASN A 438 10.46 34.11 -70.37
C ASN A 438 9.45 34.71 -71.35
N ILE A 439 8.20 34.23 -71.37
CA ILE A 439 7.12 34.81 -72.19
C ILE A 439 6.83 36.27 -71.75
N SER A 440 6.79 36.56 -70.45
CA SER A 440 6.55 37.92 -69.95
C SER A 440 7.67 38.91 -70.34
N ASP A 441 8.92 38.43 -70.41
CA ASP A 441 10.09 39.23 -70.81
C ASP A 441 10.16 39.43 -72.34
N ILE A 442 9.85 38.41 -73.16
CA ILE A 442 9.72 38.55 -74.61
C ILE A 442 8.65 39.59 -74.98
N VAL A 443 7.50 39.57 -74.31
CA VAL A 443 6.35 40.45 -74.62
C VAL A 443 6.41 41.78 -73.82
N ARG A 444 7.58 42.14 -73.27
CA ARG A 444 7.74 43.24 -72.30
C ARG A 444 7.57 44.65 -72.84
N HIS A 445 7.74 44.83 -74.16
CA HIS A 445 7.55 46.12 -74.83
C HIS A 445 6.09 46.40 -75.21
N VAL A 446 5.19 45.41 -75.09
CA VAL A 446 3.80 45.55 -75.55
C VAL A 446 2.96 46.37 -74.56
N GLY A 447 2.21 47.33 -75.08
CA GLY A 447 1.21 48.10 -74.33
C GLY A 447 1.77 49.17 -73.39
N ARG A 448 3.05 49.55 -73.52
CA ARG A 448 3.65 50.65 -72.75
C ARG A 448 3.84 51.90 -73.61
N PRO A 449 3.45 53.10 -73.12
CA PRO A 449 3.75 54.35 -73.83
C PRO A 449 5.25 54.64 -73.80
N PRO A 450 5.83 55.28 -74.84
CA PRO A 450 7.23 55.66 -74.86
C PRO A 450 7.53 56.66 -73.73
N ARG A 451 8.31 56.22 -72.74
CA ARG A 451 8.80 57.11 -71.66
C ARG A 451 10.04 57.86 -72.15
N VAL A 452 9.83 59.02 -72.77
CA VAL A 452 10.93 59.96 -73.03
C VAL A 452 11.46 60.48 -71.70
N HIS A 453 12.64 60.00 -71.30
CA HIS A 453 13.31 60.48 -70.10
C HIS A 453 14.05 61.77 -70.48
N LYS A 454 13.55 62.93 -70.04
CA LYS A 454 14.27 64.21 -70.20
C LYS A 454 15.49 64.21 -69.30
N ILE A 455 16.68 63.98 -69.86
CA ILE A 455 17.93 63.96 -69.10
C ILE A 455 18.41 65.41 -68.94
N GLN A 456 18.51 65.87 -67.69
CA GLN A 456 19.15 67.16 -67.43
C GLN A 456 20.67 67.01 -67.54
N TYR A 457 21.22 67.41 -68.68
CA TYR A 457 22.66 67.42 -68.92
C TYR A 457 23.39 68.38 -67.95
N PRO A 458 24.43 67.94 -67.21
CA PRO A 458 25.14 68.78 -66.24
C PRO A 458 25.86 70.00 -66.83
N THR A 459 26.20 69.96 -68.13
CA THR A 459 26.95 71.03 -68.82
C THR A 459 26.35 71.35 -70.19
N PRO A 460 26.44 72.61 -70.67
CA PRO A 460 25.79 73.03 -71.92
C PRO A 460 26.44 72.41 -73.17
N TYR A 461 27.73 72.05 -73.14
CA TYR A 461 28.42 71.40 -74.25
C TYR A 461 27.87 70.00 -74.58
N LEU A 462 27.24 69.33 -73.62
CA LEU A 462 26.57 68.04 -73.84
C LEU A 462 25.18 68.18 -74.51
N LYS A 463 24.72 69.40 -74.81
CA LYS A 463 23.50 69.65 -75.60
C LYS A 463 23.74 69.74 -77.11
N LEU A 464 24.98 69.56 -77.58
CA LEU A 464 25.31 69.49 -79.01
C LEU A 464 24.51 68.36 -79.67
N PRO A 465 23.96 68.56 -80.88
CA PRO A 465 23.00 67.62 -81.48
C PRO A 465 23.52 66.18 -81.60
N LEU A 466 24.80 66.01 -81.94
CA LEU A 466 25.47 64.70 -82.08
C LEU A 466 25.86 64.04 -80.74
N LEU A 467 25.73 64.74 -79.61
CA LEU A 467 26.04 64.24 -78.26
C LEU A 467 24.79 64.06 -77.38
N LYS A 468 23.60 64.18 -77.98
CA LYS A 468 22.33 63.89 -77.31
C LYS A 468 22.17 62.38 -77.12
N TYR A 469 22.50 61.89 -75.93
CA TYR A 469 22.15 60.54 -75.48
C TYR A 469 20.64 60.25 -75.51
N GLU A 470 19.78 61.27 -75.64
CA GLU A 470 18.35 61.13 -75.96
C GLU A 470 18.09 60.49 -77.34
N MET A 471 18.97 60.70 -78.34
CA MET A 471 18.87 60.04 -79.66
C MET A 471 19.27 58.55 -79.59
N LEU A 472 20.07 58.17 -78.60
CA LEU A 472 20.51 56.79 -78.37
C LEU A 472 19.52 55.98 -77.51
N THR A 473 18.32 56.50 -77.24
CA THR A 473 17.26 55.72 -76.55
C THR A 473 16.59 54.73 -77.50
N MET A 474 17.35 53.73 -77.96
CA MET A 474 16.75 52.44 -78.28
C MET A 474 15.88 51.98 -77.11
N TYR A 475 14.84 51.19 -77.39
CA TYR A 475 13.79 50.78 -76.45
C TYR A 475 14.24 49.84 -75.31
N ALA A 476 15.50 49.93 -74.86
CA ALA A 476 16.07 49.18 -73.76
C ALA A 476 15.44 49.60 -72.42
N VAL A 477 14.65 48.68 -71.85
CA VAL A 477 14.10 48.78 -70.50
C VAL A 477 14.97 47.90 -69.57
N PRO A 478 15.15 48.22 -68.27
CA PRO A 478 15.79 47.30 -67.31
C PRO A 478 14.85 46.11 -66.99
N PRO A 479 15.36 44.86 -66.88
CA PRO A 479 14.53 43.66 -66.66
C PRO A 479 13.68 43.78 -65.40
N GLU A 480 12.45 43.26 -65.47
CA GLU A 480 11.52 43.28 -64.34
C GLU A 480 11.98 42.30 -63.27
N LEU A 481 11.78 42.64 -61.99
CA LEU A 481 12.11 41.75 -60.87
C LEU A 481 11.40 40.40 -61.04
N PHE A 482 12.09 39.32 -60.68
CA PHE A 482 11.54 37.97 -60.83
C PHE A 482 10.36 37.74 -59.88
N GLU A 483 9.13 37.81 -60.42
CA GLU A 483 7.91 37.48 -59.66
C GLU A 483 7.86 35.99 -59.34
N GLU A 484 7.63 35.63 -58.08
CA GLU A 484 7.48 34.22 -57.68
C GLU A 484 6.06 33.67 -57.92
N ASP A 485 5.05 34.53 -57.99
CA ASP A 485 3.66 34.12 -58.19
C ASP A 485 3.36 33.75 -59.65
N THR A 486 3.31 32.45 -59.95
CA THR A 486 3.02 31.95 -61.31
C THR A 486 1.70 32.46 -61.88
N LYS A 487 0.74 32.78 -61.01
CA LYS A 487 -0.58 33.30 -61.39
C LYS A 487 -0.53 34.77 -61.83
N THR A 488 0.30 35.62 -61.21
CA THR A 488 0.46 37.03 -61.62
C THR A 488 1.21 37.10 -62.94
N ILE A 489 2.30 36.33 -63.07
CA ILE A 489 3.05 36.19 -64.33
C ILE A 489 2.12 35.73 -65.47
N LEU A 490 1.31 34.68 -65.23
CA LEU A 490 0.35 34.19 -66.23
C LEU A 490 -0.66 35.26 -66.65
N GLN A 491 -1.28 35.97 -65.69
CA GLN A 491 -2.24 37.04 -66.01
C GLN A 491 -1.59 38.23 -66.72
N ASN A 492 -0.35 38.57 -66.38
CA ASN A 492 0.40 39.64 -67.03
C ASN A 492 0.81 39.25 -68.46
N ALA A 493 1.30 38.03 -68.66
CA ALA A 493 1.57 37.47 -69.98
C ALA A 493 0.31 37.37 -70.84
N GLU A 494 -0.81 36.89 -70.28
CA GLU A 494 -2.11 36.79 -70.97
C GLU A 494 -2.61 38.17 -71.43
N ARG A 495 -2.53 39.20 -70.57
CA ARG A 495 -2.90 40.59 -70.93
C ARG A 495 -2.00 41.15 -72.03
N LYS A 496 -0.68 41.01 -71.90
CA LYS A 496 0.32 41.48 -72.88
C LYS A 496 0.18 40.74 -74.23
N LEU A 497 -0.10 39.44 -74.21
CA LEU A 497 -0.36 38.65 -75.43
C LEU A 497 -1.69 39.04 -76.09
N LYS A 498 -2.76 39.28 -75.31
CA LYS A 498 -4.03 39.79 -75.84
C LYS A 498 -3.85 41.15 -76.54
N THR A 499 -3.14 42.10 -75.93
CA THR A 499 -2.88 43.39 -76.58
C THR A 499 -1.97 43.27 -77.81
N LEU A 500 -1.00 42.34 -77.82
CA LEU A 500 -0.22 42.02 -79.03
C LEU A 500 -1.12 41.44 -80.12
N MET A 501 -1.95 40.45 -79.80
CA MET A 501 -2.86 39.82 -80.77
C MET A 501 -3.88 40.82 -81.33
N GLU A 502 -4.47 41.67 -80.49
CA GLU A 502 -5.37 42.75 -80.92
C GLU A 502 -4.67 43.79 -81.80
N ALA A 503 -3.38 44.07 -81.58
CA ALA A 503 -2.59 44.95 -82.44
C ALA A 503 -2.24 44.26 -83.77
N TYR A 504 -1.90 42.98 -83.73
CA TYR A 504 -1.62 42.16 -84.91
C TYR A 504 -2.86 42.00 -85.80
N GLU A 505 -4.05 41.76 -85.22
CA GLU A 505 -5.32 41.74 -85.97
C GLU A 505 -5.68 43.08 -86.63
N LYS A 506 -5.16 44.21 -86.13
CA LYS A 506 -5.31 45.55 -86.75
C LYS A 506 -4.25 45.85 -87.81
N LEU A 507 -3.06 45.24 -87.69
CA LEU A 507 -1.96 45.37 -88.65
C LEU A 507 -2.08 44.40 -89.84
N LEU A 508 -2.86 43.32 -89.71
CA LEU A 508 -3.28 42.53 -90.87
C LEU A 508 -4.13 43.39 -91.82
N PRO A 509 -3.91 43.30 -93.15
CA PRO A 509 -4.85 43.82 -94.13
C PRO A 509 -6.27 43.29 -93.89
N SER A 510 -7.27 44.13 -94.17
CA SER A 510 -8.70 43.88 -93.89
C SER A 510 -9.15 42.44 -94.19
N GLN A 511 -9.99 41.89 -93.29
CA GLN A 511 -10.38 40.49 -93.07
C GLN A 511 -10.89 39.62 -94.26
N ARG A 512 -10.64 39.96 -95.53
CA ARG A 512 -11.13 39.26 -96.71
C ARG A 512 -10.23 38.10 -97.20
N THR A 513 -8.98 38.00 -96.76
CA THR A 513 -8.03 36.94 -97.18
C THR A 513 -7.77 35.86 -96.12
N ARG A 514 -8.58 35.79 -95.05
CA ARG A 514 -8.42 34.82 -93.93
C ARG A 514 -8.76 33.36 -94.26
N LYS A 515 -8.86 32.95 -95.55
CA LYS A 515 -9.30 31.61 -95.96
C LYS A 515 -8.39 30.82 -96.90
N THR A 516 -7.43 31.44 -97.59
CA THR A 516 -6.46 30.73 -98.45
C THR A 516 -5.16 31.51 -98.60
N ILE A 517 -4.26 31.39 -97.63
CA ILE A 517 -2.82 31.64 -97.82
C ILE A 517 -2.09 30.54 -97.04
N PRO A 518 -1.30 29.66 -97.68
CA PRO A 518 -0.35 28.79 -96.99
C PRO A 518 0.65 29.66 -96.21
N PHE A 519 1.07 29.22 -95.02
CA PHE A 519 1.92 30.04 -94.15
C PHE A 519 3.39 30.02 -94.62
N ASP A 520 3.67 30.60 -95.79
CA ASP A 520 5.02 30.81 -96.28
C ASP A 520 5.66 31.96 -95.48
N SER A 521 6.43 31.58 -94.46
CA SER A 521 7.06 32.51 -93.52
C SER A 521 7.99 33.51 -94.21
N ALA A 522 8.49 33.17 -95.42
CA ALA A 522 9.36 34.01 -96.22
C ALA A 522 8.72 35.36 -96.58
N GLU A 523 7.49 35.36 -97.13
CA GLU A 523 6.83 36.60 -97.58
C GLU A 523 6.52 37.54 -96.40
N LEU A 524 6.11 37.01 -95.25
CA LEU A 524 5.92 37.82 -94.04
C LEU A 524 7.24 38.34 -93.46
N THR A 525 8.33 37.56 -93.52
CA THR A 525 9.65 38.09 -93.13
C THR A 525 10.15 39.16 -94.08
N GLU A 526 9.85 39.05 -95.38
CA GLU A 526 10.27 40.01 -96.39
C GLU A 526 9.45 41.30 -96.32
N ASP A 527 8.12 41.23 -96.15
CA ASP A 527 7.24 42.38 -95.90
C ASP A 527 7.54 43.06 -94.54
N TYR A 528 7.89 42.28 -93.50
CA TYR A 528 8.40 42.85 -92.24
C TYR A 528 9.77 43.53 -92.44
N HIS A 529 10.69 42.91 -93.19
CA HIS A 529 12.01 43.48 -93.45
C HIS A 529 11.93 44.75 -94.30
N GLN A 530 11.06 44.78 -95.31
CA GLN A 530 10.77 45.99 -96.11
C GLN A 530 10.15 47.09 -95.24
N LYS A 531 9.20 46.77 -94.35
CA LYS A 531 8.62 47.76 -93.41
C LYS A 531 9.62 48.24 -92.36
N TYR A 532 10.54 47.38 -91.93
CA TYR A 532 11.64 47.74 -91.03
C TYR A 532 12.65 48.67 -91.71
N LEU A 533 13.08 48.34 -92.93
CA LEU A 533 13.94 49.19 -93.76
C LEU A 533 13.27 50.54 -94.06
N ALA A 534 11.99 50.55 -94.46
CA ALA A 534 11.23 51.78 -94.66
C ALA A 534 11.05 52.61 -93.37
N SER A 535 11.08 51.99 -92.18
CA SER A 535 11.10 52.73 -90.90
C SER A 535 12.49 53.29 -90.55
N MET A 536 13.58 52.68 -91.03
CA MET A 536 14.93 53.24 -90.98
C MET A 536 15.09 54.42 -91.96
N GLU A 537 14.65 54.25 -93.21
CA GLU A 537 14.73 55.30 -94.24
C GLU A 537 13.95 56.57 -93.87
N LEU A 538 12.93 56.45 -93.00
CA LEU A 538 12.20 57.58 -92.42
C LEU A 538 12.96 58.32 -91.31
N GLU A 539 13.98 57.71 -90.67
CA GLU A 539 14.92 58.40 -89.79
C GLU A 539 16.02 59.11 -90.61
N ASP A 540 16.58 58.45 -91.64
CA ASP A 540 17.62 59.04 -92.50
C ASP A 540 17.15 60.28 -93.29
N LEU A 541 15.86 60.31 -93.68
CA LEU A 541 15.24 61.46 -94.36
C LEU A 541 15.10 62.73 -93.48
N ALA A 542 15.33 62.62 -92.17
CA ALA A 542 15.37 63.78 -91.27
C ALA A 542 16.76 64.46 -91.23
N GLU A 543 17.84 63.77 -91.64
CA GLU A 543 19.22 64.24 -91.46
C GLU A 543 19.89 64.76 -92.76
N THR A 544 19.30 64.54 -93.93
CA THR A 544 19.91 64.86 -95.23
C THR A 544 19.30 66.09 -95.96
N SER A 545 19.46 67.30 -95.40
CA SER A 545 19.26 68.54 -96.18
C SER A 545 20.14 69.73 -95.79
N LYS A 546 21.47 69.56 -95.82
CA LYS A 546 22.45 70.61 -96.16
C LYS A 546 23.80 69.96 -96.52
N PRO A 547 24.42 70.33 -97.67
CA PRO A 547 25.60 69.63 -98.17
C PRO A 547 26.88 70.04 -97.42
N LEU A 548 27.78 69.07 -97.24
CA LEU A 548 29.20 69.28 -96.95
C LEU A 548 29.99 69.19 -98.27
N PRO A 549 31.01 70.04 -98.48
CA PRO A 549 32.06 69.76 -99.45
C PRO A 549 33.14 68.85 -98.83
N GLU A 550 33.87 68.18 -99.72
CA GLU A 550 34.89 67.15 -99.44
C GLU A 550 36.20 67.76 -98.90
N ASP A 551 36.99 67.00 -98.12
CA ASP A 551 38.30 66.49 -98.58
C ASP A 551 39.07 65.67 -97.52
N GLU A 552 39.64 64.57 -98.03
CA GLU A 552 40.86 63.79 -97.70
C GLU A 552 41.36 63.51 -96.25
N ASP A 553 41.66 62.22 -96.05
CA ASP A 553 42.71 61.57 -95.24
C ASP A 553 43.09 62.09 -93.83
N VAL A 554 43.05 61.18 -92.84
CA VAL A 554 44.16 60.94 -91.88
C VAL A 554 43.94 59.67 -91.03
N LEU A 555 44.91 58.76 -91.14
CA LEU A 555 45.43 57.75 -90.21
C LEU A 555 44.52 56.80 -89.40
N GLU A 556 44.75 55.52 -89.69
CA GLU A 556 45.12 54.46 -88.72
C GLU A 556 45.72 54.95 -87.38
N ASP A 557 45.05 54.70 -86.24
CA ASP A 557 45.64 54.07 -85.04
C ASP A 557 44.67 53.99 -83.84
N ALA A 558 44.24 52.77 -83.47
CA ALA A 558 43.66 52.48 -82.15
C ALA A 558 43.66 50.98 -81.78
N LYS A 559 44.72 50.23 -82.09
CA LYS A 559 44.92 48.91 -81.46
C LYS A 559 45.40 49.10 -80.02
N ILE A 560 44.48 49.13 -79.06
CA ILE A 560 44.82 48.86 -77.64
C ILE A 560 43.96 47.71 -77.11
N SER A 561 44.65 46.68 -76.65
CA SER A 561 44.09 45.43 -76.15
C SER A 561 43.44 45.59 -74.78
N HIS A 562 42.10 45.52 -74.72
CA HIS A 562 41.41 45.20 -73.46
C HIS A 562 41.58 43.72 -73.15
N ASN A 563 42.67 43.41 -72.46
CA ASN A 563 43.04 42.08 -72.01
C ASN A 563 42.06 41.61 -70.91
N ILE A 564 41.04 40.83 -71.29
CA ILE A 564 40.02 40.31 -70.36
C ILE A 564 40.70 39.40 -69.33
N PRO A 565 40.65 39.70 -68.01
CA PRO A 565 41.36 38.90 -67.01
C PRO A 565 40.86 37.46 -66.98
N ASN A 566 41.79 36.51 -67.09
CA ASN A 566 41.47 35.09 -67.10
C ASN A 566 40.85 34.66 -65.75
N ARG A 567 39.95 33.68 -65.74
CA ARG A 567 39.21 33.19 -64.55
C ARG A 567 40.07 32.96 -63.30
N LYS A 568 41.34 32.55 -63.46
CA LYS A 568 42.30 32.42 -62.35
C LYS A 568 42.69 33.79 -61.74
N GLN A 569 42.90 34.82 -62.56
CA GLN A 569 43.20 36.18 -62.11
C GLN A 569 41.99 36.81 -61.42
N LEU A 570 40.78 36.64 -61.98
CA LEU A 570 39.54 37.07 -61.32
C LEU A 570 39.36 36.39 -59.95
N LYS A 571 39.59 35.07 -59.84
CA LYS A 571 39.56 34.37 -58.54
C LYS A 571 40.60 34.88 -57.55
N ALA A 572 41.81 35.20 -58.01
CA ALA A 572 42.87 35.74 -57.16
C ALA A 572 42.51 37.15 -56.66
N GLN A 573 41.98 38.01 -57.53
CA GLN A 573 41.51 39.35 -57.17
C GLN A 573 40.30 39.30 -56.23
N SER A 574 39.33 38.41 -56.46
CA SER A 574 38.18 38.25 -55.56
C SER A 574 38.57 37.69 -54.19
N ALA A 575 39.50 36.73 -54.13
CA ALA A 575 40.02 36.22 -52.85
C ALA A 575 40.75 37.31 -52.07
N LYS A 576 41.57 38.11 -52.75
CA LYS A 576 42.28 39.24 -52.14
C LYS A 576 41.33 40.32 -51.61
N LEU A 577 40.24 40.61 -52.33
CA LEU A 577 39.17 41.50 -51.86
C LEU A 577 38.46 40.97 -50.62
N VAL A 578 38.21 39.66 -50.54
CA VAL A 578 37.61 39.04 -49.34
C VAL A 578 38.56 39.10 -48.14
N GLU A 579 39.86 38.87 -48.33
CA GLU A 579 40.88 39.03 -47.27
C GLU A 579 41.06 40.50 -46.84
N GLU A 580 40.95 41.46 -47.76
CA GLU A 580 41.02 42.90 -47.44
C GLU A 580 39.76 43.41 -46.73
N LEU A 581 38.60 42.76 -46.95
CA LEU A 581 37.37 43.03 -46.21
C LEU A 581 37.38 42.37 -44.83
N SER A 582 37.82 41.10 -44.71
CA SER A 582 37.89 40.43 -43.39
C SER A 582 38.86 41.13 -42.44
N LYS A 583 39.96 41.70 -42.95
CA LYS A 583 40.93 42.53 -42.19
C LYS A 583 40.44 43.95 -41.87
N ARG A 584 39.18 44.29 -42.20
CA ARG A 584 38.50 45.53 -41.77
C ARG A 584 37.37 45.27 -40.77
N GLU A 585 37.08 44.00 -40.49
CA GLU A 585 36.07 43.57 -39.50
C GLU A 585 36.72 42.98 -38.22
N GLU A 586 38.05 42.89 -38.19
CA GLU A 586 38.92 42.79 -36.99
C GLU A 586 39.46 44.17 -36.61
#